data_AF-A0A958GJZ9-F1
#
_entry.id   AF-A0A958GJZ9-F1
#
_cell.length_a   1.000
_cell.length_b   1.000
_cell.length_c   1.000
_cell.angle_alpha   90.00
_cell.angle_beta   90.00
_cell.angle_gamma   90.00
#
_symmetry.space_group_name_H-M   'P 1'
#
loop_
_entity.id
_entity.type
_entity.pdbx_description
1 polymer ?
#
loop_
_entity_poly.entity_id
_entity_poly.type
_entity_poly.pdbx_seq_one_letter_code
_entity_poly.pdbx_strand_id
1 'polypeptide(L)' 'MDPTNKEHTKEDILKALSHPEASDGLYLENLQVVHEEEDRIPVRGTQFEILEALKEMIDDGLVETDESSEKVIFFLKK' A
#
# COMPACT_ATOMS: atom_id res chain seq x y z
N MET A 1 4.37 6.33 -18.78
CA MET A 1 3.45 6.37 -17.63
C MET A 1 2.85 7.75 -17.57
N ASP A 2 1.54 7.84 -17.42
CA ASP A 2 0.90 9.10 -17.07
C ASP A 2 1.30 9.43 -15.62
N PRO A 3 2.05 10.51 -15.37
CA PRO A 3 2.54 10.85 -14.03
C PRO A 3 1.39 11.00 -13.02
N THR A 4 0.23 11.46 -13.51
CA THR A 4 -1.01 11.60 -12.75
C THR A 4 -1.52 10.27 -12.17
N ASN A 5 -1.30 9.13 -12.84
CA ASN A 5 -1.82 7.84 -12.36
C ASN A 5 -1.02 7.34 -11.14
N LYS A 6 0.29 7.58 -11.15
CA LYS A 6 1.20 7.14 -10.10
C LYS A 6 1.02 7.91 -8.79
N GLU A 7 0.81 9.22 -8.89
CA GLU A 7 0.52 10.06 -7.71
C GLU A 7 -0.78 9.61 -7.03
N HIS A 8 -1.83 9.34 -7.80
CA HIS A 8 -3.07 8.78 -7.26
C HIS A 8 -2.85 7.40 -6.60
N THR A 9 -2.05 6.52 -7.21
CA THR A 9 -1.72 5.22 -6.58
C THR A 9 -0.99 5.40 -5.24
N LYS A 10 -0.04 6.34 -5.15
CA LYS A 10 0.63 6.65 -3.87
C LYS A 10 -0.33 7.18 -2.82
N GLU A 11 -1.24 8.07 -3.20
CA GLU A 11 -2.28 8.59 -2.29
C GLU A 11 -3.21 7.49 -1.79
N ASP A 12 -3.62 6.58 -2.67
CA ASP A 12 -4.45 5.45 -2.29
C ASP A 12 -3.71 4.48 -1.35
N ILE A 13 -2.42 4.21 -1.59
CA ILE A 13 -1.57 3.42 -0.69
C ILE A 13 -1.49 4.08 0.69
N LEU A 14 -1.25 5.40 0.74
CA LEU A 14 -1.19 6.14 2.01
C LEU A 14 -2.51 6.03 2.77
N LYS A 15 -3.65 6.21 2.08
CA LYS A 15 -4.98 6.06 2.70
C LYS A 15 -5.17 4.65 3.24
N ALA A 16 -4.83 3.62 2.45
CA ALA A 16 -4.95 2.23 2.85
C ALA A 16 -4.10 1.90 4.09
N LEU A 17 -2.82 2.31 4.11
CA LEU A 17 -1.90 2.03 5.23
C LEU A 17 -2.15 2.91 6.46
N SER A 18 -2.81 4.07 6.30
CA SER A 18 -3.20 4.93 7.41
C SER A 18 -4.52 4.51 8.08
N HIS A 19 -5.26 3.58 7.47
CA HIS A 19 -6.56 3.15 7.99
C HIS A 19 -6.39 2.35 9.30
N PRO A 20 -7.31 2.47 10.28
CA PRO A 20 -7.24 1.70 11.52
C PRO A 20 -7.17 0.18 11.32
N GLU A 21 -7.80 -0.35 10.28
CA GLU A 21 -7.75 -1.78 9.92
C GLU A 21 -6.38 -2.24 9.39
N ALA A 22 -5.51 -1.31 9.01
CA ALA A 22 -4.14 -1.59 8.57
C ALA A 22 -3.13 -1.45 9.72
N SER A 23 -3.57 -1.45 10.99
CA SER A 23 -2.68 -1.29 12.15
C SER A 23 -1.57 -2.34 12.21
N ASP A 24 -1.86 -3.55 11.74
CA ASP A 24 -0.93 -4.68 11.68
C ASP A 24 -0.18 -4.75 10.34
N GLY A 25 -0.29 -3.70 9.52
CA GLY A 25 0.24 -3.64 8.17
C GLY A 25 -0.63 -4.40 7.17
N LEU A 26 -0.28 -4.28 5.89
CA LEU A 26 -1.00 -4.92 4.79
C LEU A 26 -0.05 -5.73 3.91
N TYR A 27 -0.51 -6.90 3.46
CA TYR A 27 0.13 -7.59 2.35
C TYR A 27 -0.16 -6.88 1.03
N LEU A 28 0.68 -7.08 0.01
CA LEU A 28 0.46 -6.53 -1.34
C LEU A 28 -0.94 -6.86 -1.89
N GLU A 29 -1.41 -8.09 -1.68
CA GLU A 29 -2.73 -8.55 -2.12
C GLU A 29 -3.86 -7.76 -1.43
N ASN A 30 -3.69 -7.46 -0.15
CA ASN A 30 -4.69 -6.76 0.69
C ASN A 30 -4.71 -5.24 0.47
N LEU A 31 -3.78 -4.70 -0.34
CA LEU A 31 -3.87 -3.33 -0.84
C LEU A 31 -4.94 -3.22 -1.93
N GLN A 32 -5.12 -4.25 -2.74
CA GLN A 32 -6.09 -4.24 -3.86
C GLN A 32 -7.39 -4.97 -3.51
N VAL A 33 -7.29 -6.04 -2.73
CA VAL A 33 -8.43 -6.85 -2.31
C VAL A 33 -8.81 -6.43 -0.90
N VAL A 34 -10.00 -5.85 -0.79
CA VAL A 34 -10.62 -5.44 0.47
C VAL A 34 -11.78 -6.39 0.75
N HIS A 35 -11.90 -6.85 1.99
CA HIS A 35 -12.99 -7.75 2.39
C HIS A 35 -14.30 -6.97 2.57
N GLU A 36 -15.46 -7.62 2.43
CA GLU A 36 -16.77 -6.95 2.53
C GLU A 36 -17.03 -6.29 3.90
N GLU A 37 -16.31 -6.71 4.94
CA GLU A 37 -16.41 -6.18 6.30
C GLU A 37 -15.48 -4.98 6.56
N GLU A 38 -14.61 -4.65 5.61
CA GLU A 38 -13.63 -3.57 5.72
C GLU A 38 -14.14 -2.28 5.08
N ASP A 39 -13.95 -1.15 5.78
CA ASP A 39 -14.30 0.18 5.25
C ASP A 39 -13.17 0.76 4.36
N ARG A 40 -12.06 0.04 4.20
CA ARG A 40 -10.91 0.47 3.39
C ARG A 40 -11.28 0.63 1.91
N ILE A 41 -10.67 1.63 1.28
CA ILE A 41 -10.76 1.78 -0.18
C ILE A 41 -9.62 0.98 -0.81
N PRO A 42 -9.89 0.11 -1.80
CA PRO A 42 -8.83 -0.63 -2.49
C PRO A 42 -7.96 0.31 -3.31
N VAL A 43 -6.66 0.04 -3.30
CA VAL A 43 -5.66 0.77 -4.09
C VAL A 43 -5.89 0.52 -5.57
N ARG A 44 -5.98 1.62 -6.33
CA ARG A 44 -6.18 1.57 -7.78
C ARG A 44 -4.85 1.54 -8.51
N GLY A 45 -4.81 0.73 -9.57
CA GLY A 45 -3.65 0.54 -10.42
C GLY A 45 -3.39 -0.92 -10.72
N THR A 46 -2.47 -1.17 -11.63
CA THR A 46 -1.91 -2.50 -11.85
C THR A 46 -0.98 -2.87 -10.69
N GLN A 47 -0.77 -4.18 -10.49
CA GLN A 47 0.17 -4.66 -9.49
C GLN A 47 1.59 -4.07 -9.68
N PHE A 48 2.00 -3.86 -10.94
CA PHE A 48 3.28 -3.23 -11.27
C PHE A 48 3.35 -1.77 -10.81
N GLU A 49 2.31 -0.97 -11.08
CA GLU A 49 2.24 0.43 -10.64
C GLU A 49 2.25 0.55 -9.11
N ILE A 50 1.57 -0.36 -8.41
CA ILE A 50 1.54 -0.39 -6.95
C ILE A 50 2.93 -0.73 -6.40
N LEU A 51 3.61 -1.74 -6.97
CA LEU A 51 4.96 -2.10 -6.55
C LEU A 51 5.97 -0.97 -6.79
N GLU A 52 5.90 -0.29 -7.93
CA GLU A 52 6.75 0.87 -8.18
C GLU A 52 6.47 2.03 -7.22
N ALA A 53 5.20 2.30 -6.92
CA ALA A 53 4.80 3.31 -5.95
C ALA A 53 5.30 2.97 -4.54
N LEU A 54 5.09 1.73 -4.08
CA LEU A 54 5.58 1.25 -2.79
C LEU A 54 7.10 1.36 -2.68
N LYS A 55 7.82 0.95 -3.74
CA LYS A 55 9.29 1.06 -3.77
C LYS A 55 9.74 2.50 -3.55
N GLU A 56 9.17 3.46 -4.28
CA GLU A 56 9.51 4.87 -4.08
C GLU A 56 9.14 5.37 -2.69
N MET A 57 7.99 4.96 -2.17
CA MET A 57 7.58 5.35 -0.81
C MET A 57 8.48 4.76 0.28
N ILE A 58 9.07 3.59 0.04
CA ILE A 58 10.08 2.99 0.92
C ILE A 58 11.39 3.78 0.82
N ASP A 59 11.83 4.09 -0.40
CA ASP A 59 13.03 4.90 -0.66
C ASP A 59 12.91 6.31 -0.04
N ASP A 60 11.71 6.91 -0.09
CA ASP A 60 11.37 8.21 0.51
C ASP A 60 11.17 8.12 2.04
N GLY A 61 11.15 6.92 2.61
CA GLY A 61 10.94 6.69 4.05
C GLY A 61 9.52 6.96 4.54
N LEU A 62 8.51 6.87 3.67
CA LEU A 62 7.09 6.96 4.03
C LEU A 62 6.49 5.59 4.40
N VAL A 63 7.04 4.52 3.85
CA VAL A 63 6.59 3.14 4.07
C VAL A 63 7.77 2.31 4.56
N GLU A 64 7.50 1.35 5.44
CA GLU A 64 8.47 0.33 5.87
C GLU A 64 7.92 -1.08 5.62
N THR A 65 8.81 -2.06 5.54
CA THR A 65 8.46 -3.45 5.27
C THR A 65 8.91 -4.37 6.41
N ASP A 66 8.09 -5.37 6.69
CA ASP A 66 8.48 -6.53 7.50
C ASP A 66 8.55 -7.78 6.61
N GLU A 67 9.71 -8.41 6.61
CA GLU A 67 10.05 -9.62 5.84
C GLU A 67 10.23 -10.85 6.75
N SER A 68 9.84 -10.77 8.03
CA SER A 68 9.95 -11.88 8.98
C SER A 68 8.95 -13.00 8.73
N SER A 69 7.90 -12.72 7.95
CA SER A 69 6.86 -13.69 7.58
C SER A 69 7.08 -14.26 6.17
N GLU A 70 6.28 -15.26 5.77
CA GLU A 70 6.34 -15.84 4.41
C GLU A 70 6.01 -14.81 3.32
N LYS A 71 5.28 -13.74 3.66
CA LYS A 71 4.93 -12.64 2.76
C LYS A 71 5.45 -11.31 3.33
N VAL A 72 5.74 -10.37 2.43
CA VAL A 72 6.13 -9.00 2.81
C VAL A 72 4.91 -8.25 3.33
N ILE A 73 5.03 -7.63 4.49
CA ILE A 73 4.02 -6.76 5.09
C ILE A 73 4.49 -5.32 4.96
N PHE A 74 3.60 -4.43 4.52
CA PHE A 74 3.86 -3.00 4.36
C PHE A 74 3.19 -2.21 5.47
N PHE A 75 3.91 -1.24 6.04
CA PHE A 75 3.45 -0.35 7.11
C PHE A 75 3.67 1.11 6.74
N LEU A 76 2.80 1.99 7.22
CA LEU A 76 3.09 3.41 7.20
C LEU A 76 4.15 3.73 8.25
N LYS A 77 5.25 4.34 7.82
CA LYS A 77 6.34 4.73 8.71
C LYS A 77 5.88 5.92 9.57
N LYS A 78 5.98 5.79 10.90
CA LYS A 78 5.60 6.82 11.88
C LYS A 78 6.75 7.76 12.23
#